data_AF-A0A6P7GZL2-F1
#
_entry.id   AF-A0A6P7GZL2-F1
#
_cell.length_a   1.000
_cell.length_b   1.000
_cell.length_c   1.000
_cell.angle_alpha   90.00
_cell.angle_beta   90.00
_cell.angle_gamma   90.00
#
_symmetry.space_group_name_H-M   'P 1'
#
loop_
_entity.id
_entity.type
_entity.pdbx_description
1 polymer ?
#
loop_
_entity_poly.entity_id
_entity_poly.type
_entity_poly.pdbx_seq_one_letter_code
_entity_poly.pdbx_strand_id
1 'polypeptide(L)'
;MEIFGDFKIIAMILGMQGGYTKYCCFLCEWDSRARKEHFVRTVWSTRKLTVGEKNVTNESLVAPKDVILPPLHIKLGLMKQFVKAMDRNGQGFAYLTTKFPRLSDAKIKEALLSRKEKRSWIALKKVCKQFLGRHRSENYKDVRKY
;
A
#
# COMPACT_ATOMS: atom_id res chain seq x y z
N MET A 1 -7.52 6.42 -21.93
CA MET A 1 -8.37 6.92 -20.81
C MET A 1 -7.70 6.44 -19.53
N GLU A 2 -7.66 7.24 -18.47
CA GLU A 2 -6.98 6.86 -17.22
C GLU A 2 -8.00 6.72 -16.09
N ILE A 3 -7.93 5.63 -15.32
CA ILE A 3 -8.86 5.34 -14.24
C ILE A 3 -8.19 5.54 -12.89
N PHE A 4 -8.85 6.30 -12.02
CA PHE A 4 -8.44 6.52 -10.65
C PHE A 4 -9.57 6.14 -9.70
N GLY A 5 -9.27 5.31 -8.72
CA GLY A 5 -10.26 4.85 -7.75
C GLY A 5 -9.59 4.18 -6.56
N ASP A 6 -10.38 3.89 -5.54
CA ASP A 6 -9.89 3.05 -4.45
C ASP A 6 -9.65 1.61 -4.94
N PHE A 7 -8.90 0.85 -4.14
CA PHE A 7 -8.51 -0.51 -4.51
C PHE A 7 -9.67 -1.47 -4.73
N LYS A 8 -10.82 -1.26 -4.07
CA LYS A 8 -11.99 -2.12 -4.24
C LYS A 8 -12.60 -1.89 -5.62
N ILE A 9 -12.76 -0.64 -6.02
CA ILE A 9 -13.29 -0.29 -7.36
C ILE A 9 -12.33 -0.78 -8.45
N ILE A 10 -11.02 -0.58 -8.27
CA ILE A 10 -10.00 -1.08 -9.22
C ILE A 10 -10.09 -2.60 -9.36
N ALA A 11 -10.20 -3.35 -8.27
CA ALA A 11 -10.34 -4.80 -8.34
C ALA A 11 -11.62 -5.23 -9.08
N MET A 12 -12.74 -4.53 -8.86
CA MET A 12 -14.00 -4.82 -9.53
C MET A 12 -13.93 -4.59 -11.04
N ILE A 13 -13.38 -3.46 -11.50
CA ILE A 13 -13.27 -3.15 -12.94
C ILE A 13 -12.25 -4.04 -13.65
N LEU A 14 -11.25 -4.56 -12.93
CA LEU A 14 -10.28 -5.54 -13.44
C LEU A 14 -10.81 -6.98 -13.36
N GLY A 15 -12.08 -7.18 -13.01
CA GLY A 15 -12.72 -8.49 -12.97
C GLY A 15 -12.20 -9.42 -11.86
N MET A 16 -11.56 -8.87 -10.83
CA MET A 16 -11.02 -9.65 -9.72
C MET A 16 -12.08 -9.99 -8.67
N GLN A 17 -11.92 -11.16 -8.07
CA GLN A 17 -12.72 -11.60 -6.93
C GLN A 17 -12.47 -10.70 -5.72
N GLY A 18 -13.55 -10.15 -5.15
CA GLY A 18 -13.50 -9.39 -3.91
C GLY A 18 -13.24 -10.24 -2.66
N GLY A 19 -12.95 -9.56 -1.54
CA GLY A 19 -12.73 -10.19 -0.24
C GLY A 19 -11.28 -10.58 0.02
N TYR A 20 -11.06 -11.47 0.99
CA TYR A 20 -9.72 -11.92 1.42
C TYR A 20 -9.23 -13.09 0.57
N THR A 21 -8.84 -12.78 -0.67
CA THR A 21 -8.43 -13.79 -1.66
C THR A 21 -6.93 -14.08 -1.62
N LYS A 22 -6.54 -15.22 -2.22
CA LYS A 22 -5.14 -15.67 -2.28
C LYS A 22 -4.28 -14.69 -3.09
N TYR A 23 -4.75 -14.32 -4.27
CA TYR A 23 -4.05 -13.43 -5.19
C TYR A 23 -4.77 -12.08 -5.31
N CYS A 24 -4.69 -11.27 -4.26
CA CYS A 24 -5.43 -10.02 -4.14
C CYS A 24 -4.79 -8.80 -4.82
N CYS A 25 -3.55 -8.91 -5.29
CA CYS A 25 -2.86 -7.81 -5.97
C CYS A 25 -3.19 -7.81 -7.48
N PHE A 26 -3.58 -6.65 -8.02
CA PHE A 26 -3.86 -6.49 -9.45
C PHE A 26 -2.61 -6.21 -10.30
N LEU A 27 -1.47 -5.90 -9.67
CA LEU A 27 -0.20 -5.64 -10.38
C LEU A 27 0.68 -6.89 -10.48
N CYS A 28 0.64 -7.75 -9.46
CA CYS A 28 1.49 -8.92 -9.39
C CYS A 28 0.78 -10.12 -8.78
N GLU A 29 1.41 -11.28 -8.90
CA GLU A 29 0.89 -12.55 -8.39
C GLU A 29 1.31 -12.79 -6.94
N TRP A 30 1.31 -11.73 -6.13
CA TRP A 30 1.59 -11.81 -4.71
C TRP A 30 0.61 -12.76 -4.02
N ASP A 31 1.15 -13.83 -3.44
CA ASP A 31 0.38 -14.84 -2.73
C ASP A 31 0.22 -14.45 -1.26
N SER A 32 -0.97 -14.04 -0.86
CA SER A 32 -1.29 -13.64 0.51
C SER A 32 -1.14 -14.76 1.54
N ARG A 33 -1.08 -16.01 1.09
CA ARG A 33 -0.96 -17.20 1.93
C ARG A 33 0.50 -17.67 2.08
N ALA A 34 1.43 -17.18 1.25
CA ALA A 34 2.85 -17.56 1.25
C ALA A 34 3.68 -16.87 2.36
N ARG A 35 3.29 -17.03 3.63
CA ARG A 35 3.86 -16.30 4.78
C ARG A 35 5.39 -16.41 4.91
N LYS A 36 5.98 -17.54 4.50
CA LYS A 36 7.44 -17.76 4.54
C LYS A 36 8.17 -16.93 3.48
N GLU A 37 7.54 -16.67 2.34
CA GLU A 37 8.13 -15.95 1.22
C GLU A 37 7.98 -14.43 1.35
N HIS A 38 7.02 -13.95 2.14
CA HIS A 38 6.68 -12.51 2.22
C HIS A 38 7.85 -11.59 2.56
N PHE A 39 8.83 -12.08 3.33
CA PHE A 39 9.99 -11.28 3.77
C PHE A 39 11.28 -11.64 3.05
N VAL A 40 11.26 -12.68 2.21
CA VAL A 40 12.43 -13.16 1.47
C VAL A 40 12.32 -12.78 -0.01
N ARG A 41 11.10 -12.86 -0.55
CA ARG A 41 10.80 -12.61 -1.96
C ARG A 41 10.33 -11.18 -2.17
N THR A 42 11.16 -10.40 -2.83
CA THR A 42 10.88 -9.00 -3.19
C THR A 42 10.28 -8.86 -4.59
N VAL A 43 10.51 -9.82 -5.48
CA VAL A 43 10.03 -9.81 -6.88
C VAL A 43 8.98 -10.88 -7.09
N TRP A 44 7.80 -10.46 -7.52
CA TRP A 44 6.67 -11.32 -7.87
C TRP A 44 6.37 -11.20 -9.36
N SER A 45 5.87 -12.27 -9.99
CA SER A 45 5.47 -12.25 -11.40
C SER A 45 4.38 -11.20 -11.63
N THR A 46 4.43 -10.55 -12.79
CA THR A 46 3.39 -9.60 -13.22
C THR A 46 2.05 -10.30 -13.33
N ARG A 47 0.98 -9.60 -12.96
CA ARG A 47 -0.38 -10.14 -12.96
C ARG A 47 -0.88 -10.36 -14.38
N LYS A 48 -1.38 -11.57 -14.64
CA LYS A 48 -2.22 -11.87 -15.82
C LYS A 48 -3.69 -11.86 -15.40
N LEU A 49 -4.55 -11.27 -16.24
CA LEU A 49 -6.00 -11.21 -16.01
C LEU A 49 -6.75 -12.29 -16.79
N THR A 50 -6.27 -13.54 -16.73
CA THR A 50 -6.95 -14.68 -17.34
C THR A 50 -8.16 -15.07 -16.50
N VAL A 51 -9.36 -15.07 -17.09
CA VAL A 51 -10.60 -15.44 -16.39
C VAL A 51 -10.52 -16.89 -15.89
N GLY A 52 -10.94 -17.11 -14.65
CA GLY A 52 -10.90 -18.41 -13.98
C GLY A 52 -9.58 -18.70 -13.24
N GLU A 53 -8.53 -17.92 -13.48
CA GLU A 53 -7.23 -18.10 -12.83
C GLU A 53 -6.98 -17.06 -11.74
N LYS A 54 -6.24 -17.46 -10.70
CA LYS A 54 -5.65 -16.57 -9.69
C LYS A 54 -6.61 -15.48 -9.19
N ASN A 55 -7.87 -15.85 -8.89
CA ASN A 55 -8.90 -14.94 -8.39
C ASN A 55 -9.36 -13.86 -9.39
N VAL A 56 -9.27 -14.11 -10.70
CA VAL A 56 -9.94 -13.33 -11.75
C VAL A 56 -11.23 -14.06 -12.12
N THR A 57 -12.38 -13.42 -11.92
CA THR A 57 -13.70 -14.03 -12.11
C THR A 57 -14.41 -13.52 -13.35
N ASN A 58 -14.08 -12.32 -13.82
CA ASN A 58 -14.71 -11.68 -14.96
C ASN A 58 -13.65 -11.09 -15.90
N GLU A 59 -14.05 -10.81 -17.14
CA GLU A 59 -13.23 -10.05 -18.06
C GLU A 59 -12.99 -8.62 -17.55
N SER A 60 -11.79 -8.11 -17.82
CA SER A 60 -11.42 -6.76 -17.42
C SER A 60 -12.12 -5.73 -18.30
N LEU A 61 -12.76 -4.73 -17.69
CA LEU A 61 -13.40 -3.63 -18.42
C LEU A 61 -12.41 -2.59 -18.92
N VAL A 62 -11.18 -2.59 -18.37
CA VAL A 62 -10.12 -1.64 -18.69
C VAL A 62 -8.78 -2.36 -18.79
N ALA A 63 -7.82 -1.81 -19.53
CA ALA A 63 -6.47 -2.37 -19.53
C ALA A 63 -5.76 -2.04 -18.20
N PRO A 64 -5.00 -2.96 -17.58
CA PRO A 64 -4.28 -2.70 -16.33
C PRO A 64 -3.39 -1.44 -16.37
N LYS A 65 -2.74 -1.21 -17.52
CA LYS A 65 -1.89 -0.02 -17.77
C LYS A 65 -2.63 1.32 -17.68
N ASP A 66 -3.95 1.30 -17.80
CA ASP A 66 -4.81 2.48 -17.72
C ASP A 66 -5.24 2.80 -16.28
N VAL A 67 -4.95 1.91 -15.32
CA VAL A 67 -5.22 2.10 -13.89
C VAL A 67 -4.09 2.91 -13.24
N ILE A 68 -4.45 4.00 -12.58
CA ILE A 68 -3.54 4.78 -11.76
C ILE A 68 -3.62 4.32 -10.31
N LEU A 69 -2.46 3.97 -9.74
CA LEU A 69 -2.35 3.64 -8.32
C LEU A 69 -2.88 4.78 -7.44
N PRO A 70 -3.76 4.52 -6.46
CA PRO A 70 -4.26 5.54 -5.55
C PRO A 70 -3.24 5.84 -4.43
N PRO A 71 -2.37 6.88 -4.54
CA PRO A 71 -1.26 7.05 -3.62
C PRO A 71 -1.73 7.42 -2.22
N LEU A 72 -2.90 8.07 -2.12
CA LEU A 72 -3.54 8.39 -0.86
C LEU A 72 -3.95 7.12 -0.09
N HIS A 73 -4.66 6.20 -0.74
CA HIS A 73 -5.10 4.95 -0.10
C HIS A 73 -3.92 4.07 0.33
N ILE A 74 -2.83 4.05 -0.44
CA ILE A 74 -1.58 3.37 -0.04
C ILE A 74 -0.97 4.00 1.20
N LYS A 75 -0.79 5.34 1.20
CA LYS A 75 -0.23 6.07 2.34
C LYS A 75 -1.05 5.86 3.61
N LEU A 76 -2.37 6.01 3.52
CA LEU A 76 -3.28 5.81 4.66
C LEU A 76 -3.23 4.36 5.16
N GLY A 77 -3.18 3.38 4.26
CA GLY A 77 -3.04 1.97 4.60
C GLY A 77 -1.74 1.66 5.34
N LEU A 78 -0.59 2.14 4.85
CA LEU A 78 0.71 1.96 5.49
C LEU A 78 0.78 2.61 6.87
N MET A 79 0.27 3.83 7.00
CA MET A 79 0.20 4.53 8.28
C MET A 79 -0.67 3.77 9.30
N LYS A 80 -1.82 3.26 8.87
CA LYS A 80 -2.69 2.43 9.70
C LYS A 80 -1.98 1.18 10.20
N GLN A 81 -1.23 0.48 9.33
CA GLN A 81 -0.48 -0.71 9.73
C GLN A 81 0.70 -0.39 10.66
N PHE A 82 1.41 0.72 10.41
CA PHE A 82 2.48 1.20 11.29
C PHE A 82 1.96 1.42 12.71
N VAL A 83 0.88 2.19 12.87
CA VAL A 83 0.27 2.46 14.19
C VAL A 83 -0.25 1.18 14.84
N LYS A 84 -0.85 0.27 14.07
CA LYS A 84 -1.31 -1.04 14.59
C LYS A 84 -0.16 -1.92 15.12
N ALA A 85 1.02 -1.80 14.55
CA ALA A 85 2.19 -2.58 14.94
C ALA A 85 2.98 -1.97 16.11
N MET A 86 2.62 -0.76 16.57
CA MET A 86 3.25 -0.12 17.73
C MET A 86 2.79 -0.78 19.03
N ASP A 87 3.68 -0.78 20.03
CA ASP A 87 3.34 -1.19 21.39
C ASP A 87 2.37 -0.18 22.01
N ARG A 88 1.18 -0.65 22.41
CA ARG A 88 0.13 0.18 22.99
C ARG A 88 0.51 0.78 24.33
N ASN A 89 1.40 0.12 25.07
CA ASN A 89 1.93 0.61 26.34
C ASN A 89 3.26 1.36 26.16
N GLY A 90 3.79 1.37 24.94
CA GLY A 90 5.02 2.03 24.59
C GLY A 90 4.88 3.55 24.57
N GLN A 91 5.97 4.23 24.91
CA GLN A 91 6.03 5.70 24.87
C GLN A 91 5.66 6.27 23.49
N GLY A 92 5.92 5.54 22.40
CA GLY A 92 5.52 5.95 21.05
C GLY A 92 4.00 5.98 20.85
N PHE A 93 3.24 5.00 21.36
CA PHE A 93 1.78 4.99 21.24
C PHE A 93 1.15 6.02 22.19
N ALA A 94 1.64 6.12 23.43
CA ALA A 94 1.23 7.15 24.38
C ALA A 94 1.49 8.57 23.81
N TYR A 95 2.60 8.75 23.09
CA TYR A 95 2.87 10.00 22.38
C TYR A 95 1.84 10.26 21.27
N LEU A 96 1.46 9.25 20.48
CA LEU A 96 0.43 9.41 19.45
C LEU A 96 -0.94 9.76 20.05
N THR A 97 -1.36 9.09 21.13
CA THR A 97 -2.65 9.34 21.79
C THR A 97 -2.69 10.72 22.47
N THR A 98 -1.58 11.17 23.05
CA THR A 98 -1.47 12.52 23.64
C THR A 98 -1.36 13.64 22.61
N LYS A 99 -0.68 13.40 21.47
CA LYS A 99 -0.54 14.39 20.38
C LYS A 99 -1.75 14.49 19.48
N PHE A 100 -2.56 13.45 19.38
CA PHE A 100 -3.75 13.41 18.53
C PHE A 100 -5.02 13.08 19.33
N PRO A 101 -5.42 13.92 20.31
CA PRO A 101 -6.57 13.63 21.18
C PRO A 101 -7.92 13.67 20.43
N ARG A 102 -7.99 14.29 19.25
CA ARG A 102 -9.17 14.31 18.35
C ARG A 102 -8.84 14.00 16.87
N LEU A 103 -7.79 13.22 16.62
CA LEU A 103 -7.18 12.80 15.33
C LEU A 103 -6.26 13.81 14.59
N SER A 104 -5.11 13.29 14.13
CA SER A 104 -4.21 13.71 13.03
C SER A 104 -3.68 15.15 12.91
N ASP A 105 -2.36 15.19 12.67
CA ASP A 105 -1.46 16.17 12.02
C ASP A 105 -1.74 17.68 12.20
N ALA A 106 -0.83 18.47 12.79
CA ALA A 106 0.39 18.79 12.08
C ALA A 106 1.47 19.39 13.01
N LYS A 107 2.65 18.75 12.97
CA LYS A 107 3.98 19.27 13.36
C LYS A 107 4.12 19.53 14.87
N ILE A 108 5.04 18.86 15.57
CA ILE A 108 6.35 19.39 16.04
C ILE A 108 6.61 18.53 17.31
N LYS A 109 7.70 17.80 17.60
CA LYS A 109 9.12 17.79 17.23
C LYS A 109 9.67 16.38 17.54
N GLU A 110 10.70 15.94 16.81
CA GLU A 110 11.31 14.59 16.75
C GLU A 110 11.91 13.98 18.04
N ALA A 111 11.56 14.44 19.25
CA ALA A 111 12.28 14.03 20.46
C ALA A 111 11.84 12.68 21.08
N LEU A 112 10.58 12.25 20.93
CA LEU A 112 9.96 11.30 21.88
C LEU A 112 9.77 9.84 21.42
N LEU A 113 10.00 9.54 20.14
CA LEU A 113 9.97 8.14 19.66
C LEU A 113 11.22 7.37 20.14
N SER A 114 11.09 6.08 20.45
CA SER A 114 12.26 5.24 20.73
C SER A 114 13.18 5.18 19.50
N ARG A 115 14.46 4.80 19.67
CA ARG A 115 15.39 4.64 18.52
C ARG A 115 14.83 3.70 17.44
N LYS A 116 14.09 2.66 17.83
CA LYS A 116 13.48 1.71 16.88
C LYS A 116 12.32 2.37 16.13
N GLU A 117 11.41 3.02 16.84
CA GLU A 117 10.25 3.69 16.23
C GLU A 117 10.65 4.89 15.36
N LYS A 118 11.68 5.65 15.75
CA LYS A 118 12.26 6.73 14.92
C LYS A 118 12.77 6.19 13.60
N ARG A 119 13.55 5.09 13.62
CA ARG A 119 14.08 4.46 12.42
C ARG A 119 12.95 3.97 11.51
N SER A 120 11.95 3.30 12.05
CA SER A 120 10.80 2.83 11.29
C SER A 120 9.96 3.99 10.72
N TRP A 121 9.77 5.08 11.47
CA TRP A 121 9.06 6.27 11.02
C TRP A 121 9.82 7.03 9.92
N ILE A 122 11.14 7.16 10.05
CA ILE A 122 12.00 7.77 9.02
C ILE A 122 11.99 6.90 7.76
N ALA A 123 12.09 5.58 7.89
CA ALA A 123 11.97 4.65 6.77
C ALA A 123 10.60 4.76 6.08
N LEU A 124 9.51 4.81 6.85
CA LEU A 124 8.16 5.02 6.32
C LEU A 124 8.02 6.37 5.60
N LYS A 125 8.52 7.47 6.20
CA LYS A 125 8.56 8.79 5.56
C LYS A 125 9.36 8.75 4.26
N LYS A 126 10.50 8.05 4.23
CA LYS A 126 11.33 7.88 3.03
C LYS A 126 10.57 7.14 1.94
N VAL A 127 9.91 6.02 2.24
CA VAL A 127 9.03 5.30 1.31
C VAL A 127 7.91 6.21 0.80
N CYS A 128 7.18 6.88 1.69
CA CYS A 128 6.07 7.76 1.29
C CYS A 128 6.52 8.98 0.45
N LYS A 129 7.74 9.48 0.65
CA LYS A 129 8.31 10.62 -0.11
C LYS A 129 8.94 10.18 -1.44
N GLN A 130 9.70 9.09 -1.45
CA GLN A 130 10.46 8.64 -2.62
C GLN A 130 9.67 7.71 -3.54
N PHE A 131 8.86 6.81 -2.97
CA PHE A 131 8.04 5.87 -3.74
C PHE A 131 6.66 6.44 -4.11
N LEU A 132 6.09 7.30 -3.25
CA LEU A 132 4.72 7.84 -3.40
C LEU A 132 4.65 9.37 -3.39
N GLY A 133 5.77 10.07 -3.59
CA GLY A 133 5.84 11.53 -3.59
C GLY A 133 5.09 12.16 -4.77
N ARG A 134 4.69 13.44 -4.63
CA ARG A 134 4.15 14.27 -5.73
C ARG A 134 5.21 14.68 -6.77
N HIS A 135 6.42 14.12 -6.73
CA HIS A 135 7.33 14.20 -7.87
C HIS A 135 6.92 13.11 -8.85
N ARG A 136 6.38 13.51 -10.00
CA ARG A 136 6.40 12.66 -11.19
C ARG A 136 7.88 12.48 -11.53
N SER A 137 8.47 11.36 -11.12
CA SER A 137 9.77 10.95 -11.62
C SER A 137 9.65 10.67 -13.13
N GLU A 138 10.72 10.81 -13.91
CA GLU A 138 10.66 10.62 -15.38
C GLU A 138 10.11 9.24 -15.76
N ASN A 139 10.36 8.24 -14.93
CA ASN A 139 9.86 6.87 -15.01
C ASN A 139 8.47 6.65 -14.37
N TYR A 140 7.74 7.71 -13.98
CA TYR A 140 6.35 7.59 -13.51
C TYR A 140 5.44 6.97 -14.59
N LYS A 141 5.80 7.13 -15.87
CA LYS A 141 5.18 6.43 -17.01
C LYS A 141 5.54 4.94 -17.10
N ASP A 142 6.64 4.51 -16.48
CA ASP A 142 7.05 3.09 -16.46
C ASP A 142 6.43 2.33 -15.28
N VAL A 143 6.06 3.03 -14.20
CA VAL A 143 5.17 2.46 -13.16
C VAL A 143 3.75 2.21 -13.69
N ARG A 144 3.35 2.91 -14.77
CA ARG A 144 2.11 2.65 -15.55
C ARG A 144 2.20 1.46 -16.50
N LYS A 145 3.39 0.90 -16.74
CA LYS A 145 3.62 -0.18 -17.71
C LYS A 145 3.68 -1.58 -17.09
N TYR A 146 3.46 -1.71 -15.79
CA TYR A 146 3.28 -3.00 -15.11
C TYR A 146 1.81 -3.33 -14.96
#